data_AF-A0A1M6F2N2-F1
#
_entry.id   AF-A0A1M6F2N2-F1
#
_cell.length_a   1.000
_cell.length_b   1.000
_cell.length_c   1.000
_cell.angle_alpha   90.00
_cell.angle_beta   90.00
_cell.angle_gamma   90.00
#
_symmetry.space_group_name_H-M   'P 1'
#
loop_
_entity.id
_entity.type
_entity.pdbx_description
1 polymer ?
#
loop_
_entity_poly.entity_id
_entity_poly.type
_entity_poly.pdbx_seq_one_letter_code
_entity_poly.pdbx_strand_id
1 'polypeptide(L)' 'MSIEVIQTVVEVMSAILILIAFELLNRKHLQGYSFMAIGQLLAAVVCVVTSLWFLAFMHLVNCLLMVRGYLKWRTHSM' A
#
# COMPACT_ATOMS: atom_id res chain seq x y z
N MET A 1 13.72 20.12 8.78
CA MET A 1 12.43 19.78 8.17
C MET A 1 11.49 19.42 9.30
N SER A 2 10.32 20.07 9.43
CA SER A 2 9.37 19.77 10.51
C SER A 2 8.81 18.35 10.35
N ILE A 3 8.37 17.75 11.46
CA ILE A 3 7.75 16.41 11.49
C ILE A 3 6.53 16.35 10.56
N GLU A 4 5.77 17.44 10.48
CA GLU A 4 4.60 17.59 9.60
C GLU A 4 4.96 17.43 8.12
N VAL A 5 6.08 18.01 7.68
CA VAL A 5 6.53 17.91 6.27
C VAL A 5 6.91 16.48 5.92
N ILE A 6 7.53 15.74 6.85
CA ILE A 6 7.87 14.32 6.65
C ILE A 6 6.58 13.51 6.47
N GLN A 7 5.57 13.75 7.32
CA GLN A 7 4.28 13.05 7.23
C GLN A 7 3.58 13.32 5.89
N THR A 8 3.49 14.57 5.46
CA THR A 8 2.90 14.94 4.17
C THR A 8 3.63 14.28 3.00
N VAL A 9 4.96 14.21 3.03
CA VAL A 9 5.74 13.53 1.98
C VAL A 9 5.41 12.04 1.96
N VAL A 10 5.34 11.38 3.12
CA VAL A 10 4.99 9.95 3.21
C VAL A 10 3.55 9.70 2.74
N GLU A 11 2.61 10.57 3.08
CA GLU A 11 1.22 10.53 2.59
C GLU A 11 1.15 10.58 1.07
N VAL A 12 1.77 11.59 0.46
CA VAL A 12 1.79 11.76 -1.00
C VAL A 12 2.46 10.56 -1.68
N MET A 13 3.59 10.09 -1.13
CA MET A 13 4.27 8.91 -1.65
C MET A 13 3.40 7.65 -1.56
N SER A 14 2.67 7.45 -0.46
CA SER A 14 1.75 6.33 -0.29
C SER A 14 0.63 6.36 -1.33
N ALA A 15 0.05 7.54 -1.60
CA ALA A 15 -1.01 7.73 -2.57
C ALA A 15 -0.52 7.45 -4.00
N ILE A 16 0.66 7.96 -4.38
CA ILE A 16 1.26 7.72 -5.70
C ILE A 16 1.50 6.21 -5.92
N LEU A 17 2.07 5.52 -4.93
CA LEU A 17 2.30 4.08 -5.02
C LEU A 17 1.01 3.29 -5.20
N ILE A 18 -0.04 3.65 -4.46
CA ILE A 18 -1.36 3.01 -4.57
C ILE A 18 -1.97 3.23 -5.97
N LEU A 19 -1.89 4.44 -6.52
CA LEU A 19 -2.41 4.74 -7.86
C LEU A 19 -1.65 3.98 -8.97
N ILE A 20 -0.32 3.97 -8.92
CA ILE A 20 0.50 3.19 -9.86
C ILE A 20 0.17 1.70 -9.74
N ALA A 21 -0.01 1.20 -8.51
CA ALA A 21 -0.37 -0.17 -8.27
C ALA A 21 -1.74 -0.54 -8.86
N PHE A 22 -2.74 0.34 -8.74
CA PHE A 22 -4.06 0.15 -9.36
C PHE A 22 -3.95 0.01 -10.88
N GLU A 23 -3.18 0.89 -11.53
CA GLU A 23 -2.96 0.83 -12.98
C GLU A 23 -2.28 -0.49 -13.39
N LEU A 24 -1.26 -0.92 -12.64
CA LEU A 24 -0.57 -2.19 -12.88
C LEU A 24 -1.48 -3.41 -12.67
N LEU A 25 -2.32 -3.40 -11.63
CA LEU A 25 -3.30 -4.45 -11.36
C LEU A 25 -4.37 -4.52 -12.46
N ASN A 26 -4.85 -3.38 -12.96
CA ASN A 26 -5.76 -3.32 -14.12
C ASN A 26 -5.13 -3.93 -15.38
N ARG A 27 -3.82 -3.74 -15.56
CA ARG A 27 -3.03 -4.39 -16.62
C ARG A 27 -2.64 -5.83 -16.31
N LYS A 28 -3.15 -6.41 -15.21
CA LYS A 28 -2.83 -7.77 -14.73
C LYS A 28 -1.34 -8.01 -14.49
N HIS A 29 -0.59 -6.95 -14.18
CA HIS A 29 0.83 -7.03 -13.92
C HIS A 29 1.10 -7.43 -12.46
N LEU A 30 1.89 -8.49 -12.25
CA LEU A 30 2.20 -9.05 -10.94
C LEU A 30 2.83 -8.03 -9.97
N GLN A 31 3.63 -7.10 -10.48
CA GLN A 31 4.25 -6.05 -9.66
C GLN A 31 3.22 -5.10 -9.02
N GLY A 32 1.99 -5.02 -9.57
CA GLY A 32 0.92 -4.21 -8.99
C GLY A 32 0.60 -4.61 -7.55
N TYR A 33 0.64 -5.91 -7.24
CA TYR A 33 0.45 -6.37 -5.86
C TYR A 33 1.57 -5.90 -4.92
N SER A 34 2.83 -5.88 -5.39
CA SER A 34 3.97 -5.43 -4.59
C SER A 34 3.90 -3.94 -4.30
N PHE A 35 3.64 -3.11 -5.32
CA PHE A 35 3.48 -1.66 -5.15
C PHE A 35 2.27 -1.34 -4.25
N MET A 36 1.15 -2.07 -4.41
CA MET A 36 -0.02 -1.88 -3.56
C MET A 36 0.31 -2.21 -2.11
N ALA A 37 0.99 -3.34 -1.83
CA ALA A 37 1.36 -3.73 -0.47
C ALA A 37 2.23 -2.67 0.21
N ILE A 38 3.25 -2.14 -0.50
CA ILE A 38 4.12 -1.08 0.03
C ILE A 38 3.32 0.20 0.30
N GLY A 39 2.46 0.62 -0.65
CA GLY A 39 1.64 1.81 -0.49
C GLY A 39 0.65 1.70 0.69
N GLN A 40 0.00 0.54 0.85
CA GLN A 40 -0.91 0.26 1.98
C GLN A 40 -0.16 0.23 3.31
N LEU A 41 1.06 -0.31 3.35
CA LEU A 41 1.88 -0.31 4.57
C LEU A 41 2.28 1.11 4.99
N LEU A 42 2.67 1.96 4.03
CA LEU A 42 2.97 3.37 4.29
C LEU A 42 1.73 4.13 4.79
N ALA A 43 0.57 3.90 4.16
CA ALA A 43 -0.69 4.48 4.60
C ALA A 43 -1.09 4.03 6.03
N ALA A 44 -0.82 2.77 6.39
CA ALA A 44 -1.03 2.29 7.76
C ALA A 44 -0.15 3.05 8.77
N VAL A 45 1.13 3.28 8.46
CA VAL A 45 2.06 4.04 9.32
C VAL A 45 1.57 5.48 9.50
N VAL A 46 1.16 6.14 8.42
CA VAL A 46 0.56 7.48 8.50
C VAL A 46 -0.66 7.48 9.41
N CYS A 47 -1.58 6.53 9.22
CA CYS A 47 -2.80 6.45 10.03
C CYS A 47 -2.53 6.19 11.52
N VAL A 48 -1.49 5.43 11.86
CA VAL A 48 -1.06 5.27 13.26
C VAL A 48 -0.62 6.60 13.85
N VAL A 49 0.19 7.36 13.11
CA VAL A 49 0.74 8.64 13.56
C VAL A 49 -0.36 9.70 13.71
N THR A 50 -1.41 9.64 12.88
CA THR A 50 -2.58 10.54 12.96
C THR A 50 -3.69 10.02 13.90
N SER A 51 -3.43 8.97 14.68
CA SER A 51 -4.40 8.36 15.62
C SER A 51 -5.68 7.81 14.97
N LEU A 52 -5.65 7.54 13.66
CA LEU A 52 -6.72 6.90 12.91
C LEU A 52 -6.59 5.37 12.98
N TRP A 53 -6.66 4.81 14.19
CA TRP A 53 -6.34 3.40 14.47
C TRP A 53 -7.15 2.38 13.66
N PHE A 54 -8.46 2.61 13.49
CA PHE A 54 -9.31 1.73 12.68
C PHE A 54 -8.89 1.75 11.21
N LEU A 55 -8.58 2.93 10.66
CA LEU A 55 -8.14 3.07 9.28
C LEU A 55 -6.75 2.45 9.07
N ALA A 56 -5.85 2.62 10.04
CA ALA A 56 -4.55 1.97 10.06
C ALA A 56 -4.67 0.44 10.00
N PHE A 57 -5.58 -0.12 10.79
CA PHE A 57 -5.87 -1.56 10.76
C PHE A 57 -6.40 -2.02 9.40
N MET A 58 -7.32 -1.27 8.79
CA MET A 58 -7.84 -1.56 7.45
C MET A 58 -6.73 -1.56 6.38
N HIS A 59 -5.81 -0.59 6.42
CA HIS A 59 -4.66 -0.54 5.53
C HIS A 59 -3.70 -1.72 5.75
N LEU A 60 -3.49 -2.14 7.00
CA LEU A 60 -2.69 -3.32 7.31
C LEU A 60 -3.32 -4.61 6.76
N VAL A 61 -4.63 -4.80 6.95
CA VAL A 61 -5.36 -5.94 6.38
C VAL A 61 -5.27 -5.93 4.85
N ASN A 62 -5.43 -4.77 4.22
CA ASN A 62 -5.26 -4.62 2.77
C ASN A 62 -3.85 -5.00 2.32
N CYS A 63 -2.81 -4.60 3.05
CA CYS A 63 -1.44 -5.00 2.78
C CYS A 63 -1.28 -6.54 2.79
N LEU A 64 -1.80 -7.21 3.82
CA LEU A 64 -1.77 -8.68 3.91
C LEU A 64 -2.52 -9.36 2.76
N LEU A 65 -3.67 -8.82 2.36
CA LEU A 65 -4.44 -9.31 1.22
C LEU A 65 -3.66 -9.16 -0.10
N MET A 66 -2.92 -8.08 -0.28
CA MET A 66 -2.07 -7.89 -1.45
C MET A 66 -0.90 -8.88 -1.47
N VAL A 67 -0.26 -9.13 -0.33
CA VAL A 67 0.77 -10.17 -0.21
C VAL A 67 0.21 -11.55 -0.56
N ARG A 68 -0.98 -11.89 -0.04
CA ARG A 68 -1.67 -13.14 -0.40
C ARG A 68 -2.01 -13.19 -1.89
N GLY A 69 -2.48 -12.09 -2.47
CA GLY A 69 -2.78 -11.96 -3.90
C GLY A 69 -1.55 -12.20 -4.77
N TYR A 70 -0.41 -11.58 -4.40
CA TYR A 70 0.88 -11.79 -5.05
C TYR A 70 1.29 -13.27 -5.03
N LEU A 71 1.26 -13.91 -3.86
CA LEU A 71 1.63 -15.32 -3.71
C LEU A 71 0.74 -16.22 -4.56
N LYS A 72 -0.59 -16.04 -4.48
CA LYS A 72 -1.55 -16.83 -5.26
C LYS A 72 -1.34 -16.68 -6.77
N TRP A 73 -1.11 -15.46 -7.25
CA TRP A 73 -0.93 -15.19 -8.67
C TRP A 73 0.41 -15.70 -9.18
N ARG A 74 1.48 -15.58 -8.37
CA ARG A 74 2.80 -16.13 -8.68
C ARG A 74 2.74 -17.64 -8.87
N THR A 75 1.97 -18.35 -8.06
CA THR A 75 1.77 -19.80 -8.19
C THR A 75 0.95 -20.19 -9.43
N HIS A 76 0.08 -19.32 -9.95
CA HIS A 76 -0.68 -19.58 -11.19
C HIS A 76 0.07 -19.22 -12.48
N SER A 77 1.12 -18.40 -12.39
CA SER A 77 1.92 -17.95 -13.54
C SER A 77 3.21 -18.76 -13.75
N MET A 78 3.45 -19.78 -12.92
CA MET A 78 4.42 -20.86 -13.13
C MET A 78 3.68 -22.13 -13.53
#